data_AF-A0A814AS32-F1
#
_entry.id   AF-A0A814AS32-F1
#
_cell.length_a   1.000
_cell.length_b   1.000
_cell.length_c   1.000
_cell.angle_alpha   90.00
_cell.angle_beta   90.00
_cell.angle_gamma   90.00
#
_symmetry.space_group_name_H-M   'P 1'
#
loop_
_entity.id
_entity.type
_entity.pdbx_description
1 polymer ?
#
loop_
_entity_poly.entity_id
_entity_poly.type
_entity_poly.pdbx_seq_one_letter_code
_entity_poly.pdbx_strand_id
1 'polypeptide(L)'
;MYGLQRQSNKSNDQNFEYNALALSTLNGNDRDSSRNTIISSNNICPRSTNLRTADESTTNRSTGSDRKIFGVGLFVGILAAGIALTTVTVLWKHSGSASTTSPTTVTTTTASTTTTVTTTTTAPLKAFWAFDGTLQDLYNNFNGIGRNGITYLSPGYNGAGSCLWLNRSMNQSVVINNPPFLNMSYTSLTLEVWIYAQTLCNSNPYTDNSIFGQLDQGTQDRTLHFIIRNQRIYLGFFLDDDPGTQILNTKQWYHLAYVYDYSINTQYVYVNGYLDTSRSSSGPYQGMTGPVTIGTIGLNASNDQFDGCLDSMAYYNWAKNATEILNDATLVVYLSFNGDTLLDSGPLKINGTGTNYSYTSAGRINQSISLSGSSSYVQVTGLTRLGINGWPYSFAVWIKPTSLAGGTIIHLSSRTDGAQIGGWCLPMMGLTSSGQIAIDSWNSSNVPLTGPQAPLNIWTHVVTTYSPTSGLKLYINGTLWSSVGAYTFAAGSIPMTITLGNSLLGTSTCNTATIQMGQFYGSIDEFYVYARELTTSEVTSLANP
;
A
#
# COMPACT_ATOMS: atom_id res chain seq x y z
N MET A 1 -44.70 54.82 -37.18
CA MET A 1 -45.37 53.93 -38.13
C MET A 1 -44.69 52.57 -38.01
N TYR A 2 -45.32 51.64 -37.28
CA TYR A 2 -46.03 50.45 -37.79
C TYR A 2 -45.04 49.37 -38.25
N GLY A 3 -45.05 48.12 -37.78
CA GLY A 3 -45.95 47.34 -36.92
C GLY A 3 -45.48 45.88 -37.01
N LEU A 4 -45.42 45.14 -35.89
CA LEU A 4 -46.32 44.02 -35.56
C LEU A 4 -46.27 42.80 -36.50
N GLN A 5 -45.91 41.62 -35.98
CA GLN A 5 -46.92 40.62 -35.54
C GLN A 5 -46.29 39.34 -34.94
N ARG A 6 -46.93 38.89 -33.85
CA ARG A 6 -46.87 37.54 -33.26
C ARG A 6 -47.85 36.61 -33.97
N GLN A 7 -47.57 35.30 -33.94
CA GLN A 7 -48.47 34.15 -33.67
C GLN A 7 -47.66 32.85 -33.92
N SER A 8 -47.98 31.64 -33.46
CA SER A 8 -48.48 31.04 -32.21
C SER A 8 -48.65 29.53 -32.52
N ASN A 9 -48.33 28.65 -31.56
CA ASN A 9 -48.77 27.26 -31.39
C ASN A 9 -48.32 26.16 -32.39
N LYS A 10 -47.66 25.12 -31.85
CA LYS A 10 -48.21 23.75 -31.63
C LYS A 10 -47.08 22.74 -31.33
N SER A 11 -47.21 21.97 -30.24
CA SER A 11 -47.14 20.50 -30.27
C SER A 11 -47.42 19.88 -28.89
N ASN A 12 -48.28 18.87 -28.93
CA ASN A 12 -48.85 18.04 -27.87
C ASN A 12 -47.89 16.95 -27.34
N ASP A 13 -47.96 16.69 -26.02
CA ASP A 13 -48.27 15.41 -25.32
C ASP A 13 -47.71 14.06 -25.83
N GLN A 14 -46.89 13.36 -25.03
CA GLN A 14 -47.29 12.29 -24.07
C GLN A 14 -46.14 11.34 -23.64
N ASN A 15 -46.19 11.00 -22.35
CA ASN A 15 -45.80 9.75 -21.63
C ASN A 15 -44.33 9.38 -21.38
N PHE A 16 -43.98 9.26 -20.08
CA PHE A 16 -43.54 7.98 -19.47
C PHE A 16 -43.83 7.97 -17.95
N GLU A 17 -44.46 6.89 -17.49
CA GLU A 17 -45.00 6.63 -16.15
C GLU A 17 -43.93 6.25 -15.11
N TYR A 18 -44.15 6.65 -13.85
CA TYR A 18 -43.48 6.12 -12.65
C TYR A 18 -44.45 5.17 -11.93
N ASN A 19 -44.04 3.92 -11.71
CA ASN A 19 -44.79 2.96 -10.89
C ASN A 19 -44.23 2.87 -9.47
N ALA A 20 -45.09 3.17 -8.50
CA ALA A 20 -44.92 2.90 -7.07
C ALA A 20 -45.91 1.79 -6.66
N LEU A 21 -45.45 0.82 -5.87
CA LEU A 21 -46.28 -0.20 -5.21
C LEU A 21 -45.85 -0.23 -3.73
N ALA A 22 -46.67 0.31 -2.82
CA ALA A 22 -47.81 -0.31 -2.14
C ALA A 22 -47.38 -1.05 -0.85
N LEU A 23 -47.61 -0.35 0.27
CA LEU A 23 -47.45 -0.80 1.66
C LEU A 23 -48.79 -1.41 2.11
N SER A 24 -48.80 -2.63 2.66
CA SER A 24 -49.97 -3.19 3.34
C SER A 24 -49.72 -3.31 4.84
N THR A 25 -50.71 -2.85 5.59
CA THR A 25 -50.85 -2.85 7.05
C THR A 25 -51.33 -4.20 7.57
N LEU A 26 -50.77 -4.68 8.68
CA LEU A 26 -51.45 -5.56 9.63
C LEU A 26 -51.06 -5.16 11.06
N ASN A 27 -52.08 -4.85 11.87
CA ASN A 27 -52.00 -4.55 13.30
C ASN A 27 -51.92 -5.85 14.12
N GLY A 28 -51.20 -5.79 15.24
CA GLY A 28 -51.25 -6.80 16.31
C GLY A 28 -50.29 -6.44 17.44
N ASN A 29 -50.81 -5.83 18.50
CA ASN A 29 -50.11 -5.52 19.75
C ASN A 29 -49.68 -6.81 20.46
N ASP A 30 -48.47 -6.84 21.03
CA ASP A 30 -48.31 -7.12 22.45
C ASP A 30 -46.94 -6.65 22.97
N ARG A 31 -46.99 -6.06 24.18
CA ARG A 31 -45.85 -5.55 24.94
C ARG A 31 -45.25 -6.68 25.77
N ASP A 32 -43.94 -6.89 25.70
CA ASP A 32 -43.14 -6.97 26.94
C ASP A 32 -41.66 -6.66 26.69
N SER A 33 -41.10 -6.07 27.73
CA SER A 33 -39.79 -5.47 27.89
C SER A 33 -38.68 -6.50 28.18
N SER A 34 -37.51 -6.33 27.56
CA SER A 34 -36.23 -6.23 28.27
C SER A 34 -35.06 -6.15 27.29
N ARG A 35 -34.15 -5.22 27.60
CA ARG A 35 -32.95 -4.87 26.84
C ARG A 35 -32.00 -6.05 26.76
N ASN A 36 -31.59 -6.42 25.54
CA ASN A 36 -30.25 -6.90 25.29
C ASN A 36 -29.82 -6.40 23.91
N THR A 37 -29.03 -5.33 23.89
CA THR A 37 -28.46 -4.76 22.67
C THR A 37 -27.38 -5.71 22.18
N ILE A 38 -27.77 -6.72 21.42
CA ILE A 38 -26.84 -7.52 20.62
C ILE A 38 -26.44 -6.63 19.44
N ILE A 39 -25.16 -6.26 19.39
CA ILE A 39 -24.52 -5.70 18.20
C ILE A 39 -24.66 -6.77 17.11
N SER A 40 -25.62 -6.63 16.20
CA SER A 40 -25.76 -7.54 15.06
C SER A 40 -24.62 -7.29 14.09
N SER A 41 -23.65 -8.19 14.07
CA SER A 41 -22.59 -8.27 13.09
C SER A 41 -23.17 -8.60 11.71
N ASN A 42 -23.40 -7.59 10.86
CA ASN A 42 -23.76 -7.74 9.45
C ASN A 42 -22.60 -8.30 8.57
N ASN A 43 -21.62 -8.98 9.16
CA ASN A 43 -20.34 -9.36 8.53
C ASN A 43 -20.07 -10.87 8.55
N ILE A 44 -21.05 -11.71 8.93
CA ILE A 44 -20.93 -13.17 8.98
C ILE A 44 -21.84 -13.77 7.89
N CYS A 45 -21.29 -14.68 7.09
CA CYS A 45 -22.01 -15.36 6.01
C CYS A 45 -23.27 -16.10 6.52
N PRO A 46 -24.42 -16.03 5.81
CA PRO A 46 -25.56 -16.88 6.11
C PRO A 46 -25.18 -18.36 5.99
N ARG A 47 -25.66 -19.21 6.91
CA ARG A 47 -25.53 -20.67 6.76
C ARG A 47 -26.24 -21.12 5.48
N SER A 48 -25.56 -21.82 4.59
CA SER A 48 -26.20 -22.48 3.45
C SER A 48 -27.08 -23.63 3.96
N THR A 49 -28.41 -23.49 3.89
CA THR A 49 -29.34 -24.61 4.05
C THR A 49 -29.40 -25.40 2.75
N ASN A 50 -28.45 -26.31 2.54
CA ASN A 50 -28.65 -27.37 1.56
C ASN A 50 -29.49 -28.47 2.21
N LEU A 51 -30.78 -28.49 1.87
CA LEU A 51 -31.66 -29.64 2.08
C LEU A 51 -31.04 -30.85 1.36
N ARG A 52 -30.55 -31.82 2.13
CA ARG A 52 -30.43 -33.20 1.67
C ARG A 52 -31.16 -34.10 2.66
N THR A 53 -32.30 -34.58 2.20
CA THR A 53 -32.96 -35.79 2.66
C THR A 53 -32.05 -36.99 2.38
N ALA A 54 -31.70 -37.76 3.41
CA ALA A 54 -31.61 -39.22 3.37
C ALA A 54 -31.27 -39.76 4.77
N ASP A 55 -32.32 -40.26 5.40
CA ASP A 55 -32.45 -41.52 6.14
C ASP A 55 -31.54 -41.92 7.31
N GLU A 56 -32.24 -42.49 8.27
CA GLU A 56 -31.84 -42.97 9.58
C GLU A 56 -30.95 -44.23 9.50
N SER A 57 -30.01 -44.36 10.43
CA SER A 57 -29.98 -45.56 11.27
C SER A 57 -29.35 -45.25 12.62
N THR A 58 -30.14 -45.51 13.65
CA THR A 58 -29.82 -45.40 15.06
C THR A 58 -29.00 -46.62 15.50
N THR A 59 -28.08 -46.44 16.44
CA THR A 59 -27.96 -47.31 17.63
C THR A 59 -27.13 -46.64 18.72
N ASN A 60 -27.74 -46.58 19.91
CA ASN A 60 -27.24 -46.10 21.20
C ASN A 60 -25.97 -46.81 21.70
N ARG A 61 -25.12 -46.10 22.45
CA ARG A 61 -24.97 -46.31 23.91
C ARG A 61 -24.09 -45.27 24.61
N SER A 62 -24.53 -44.96 25.84
CA SER A 62 -24.04 -44.01 26.83
C SER A 62 -22.71 -44.37 27.50
N THR A 63 -22.04 -43.35 28.05
CA THR A 63 -21.47 -43.17 29.42
C THR A 63 -20.33 -42.15 29.26
N GLY A 64 -20.26 -40.99 29.93
CA GLY A 64 -20.56 -40.67 31.31
C GLY A 64 -19.25 -40.64 32.11
N SER A 65 -18.61 -39.47 32.27
CA SER A 65 -18.00 -39.03 33.54
C SER A 65 -17.35 -37.64 33.45
N ASP A 66 -17.91 -36.73 34.26
CA ASP A 66 -17.27 -35.52 34.76
C ASP A 66 -16.04 -35.85 35.62
N ARG A 67 -14.97 -35.07 35.49
CA ARG A 67 -14.08 -34.74 36.63
C ARG A 67 -13.51 -33.33 36.53
N LYS A 68 -14.00 -32.45 37.40
CA LYS A 68 -13.33 -31.24 37.87
C LYS A 68 -12.23 -31.61 38.86
N ILE A 69 -11.03 -31.05 38.74
CA ILE A 69 -10.10 -30.85 39.87
C ILE A 69 -9.39 -29.49 39.72
N PHE A 70 -9.45 -28.71 40.80
CA PHE A 70 -8.72 -27.48 41.08
C PHE A 70 -7.23 -27.76 41.34
N GLY A 71 -6.34 -26.87 40.88
CA GLY A 71 -4.93 -26.84 41.28
C GLY A 71 -4.38 -25.42 41.23
N VAL A 72 -4.35 -24.76 42.40
CA VAL A 72 -3.68 -23.48 42.64
C VAL A 72 -2.18 -23.74 42.78
N GLY A 73 -1.35 -22.98 42.06
CA GLY A 73 0.10 -23.03 42.17
C GLY A 73 0.72 -21.66 41.92
N LEU A 74 0.88 -20.90 43.00
CA LEU A 74 1.66 -19.67 43.12
C LEU A 74 3.14 -20.05 43.29
N PHE A 75 4.07 -19.48 42.51
CA PHE A 75 5.42 -19.13 43.00
C PHE A 75 6.12 -18.12 42.08
N VAL A 76 7.02 -17.37 42.72
CA VAL A 76 7.59 -16.07 42.39
C VAL A 76 8.79 -16.15 41.44
N GLY A 77 8.80 -15.23 40.45
CA GLY A 77 9.85 -14.25 40.07
C GLY A 77 11.36 -14.55 40.10
N ILE A 78 12.07 -13.76 39.28
CA ILE A 78 13.54 -13.53 39.14
C ILE A 78 14.13 -14.30 37.92
N LEU A 79 14.88 -13.74 36.95
CA LEU A 79 15.76 -12.57 36.86
C LEU A 79 15.81 -12.05 35.40
N ALA A 80 16.01 -10.74 35.24
CA ALA A 80 16.28 -10.07 33.96
C ALA A 80 17.67 -10.42 33.39
N ALA A 81 17.76 -10.66 32.09
CA ALA A 81 19.03 -10.76 31.36
C ALA A 81 19.37 -9.39 30.76
N GLY A 82 20.43 -8.76 31.29
CA GLY A 82 20.98 -7.50 30.80
C GLY A 82 21.76 -7.69 29.51
N ILE A 83 21.55 -6.78 28.56
CA ILE A 83 22.33 -6.64 27.33
C ILE A 83 23.65 -5.94 27.68
N ALA A 84 24.78 -6.61 27.44
CA ALA A 84 26.10 -6.03 27.60
C ALA A 84 26.40 -5.07 26.44
N LEU A 85 26.54 -3.79 26.76
CA LEU A 85 26.99 -2.74 25.86
C LEU A 85 28.54 -2.72 25.87
N THR A 86 29.19 -3.24 24.83
CA THR A 86 30.65 -3.07 24.67
C THR A 86 30.94 -1.69 24.12
N THR A 87 31.49 -0.81 24.97
CA THR A 87 32.09 0.45 24.56
C THR A 87 33.54 0.21 24.15
N VAL A 88 33.91 0.61 22.93
CA VAL A 88 35.32 0.64 22.49
C VAL A 88 35.87 2.02 22.84
N THR A 89 36.78 2.07 23.83
CA THR A 89 37.54 3.28 24.16
C THR A 89 38.86 3.25 23.39
N VAL A 90 39.08 4.20 22.48
CA VAL A 90 40.38 4.38 21.82
C VAL A 90 41.26 5.25 22.72
N LEU A 91 42.30 4.65 23.30
CA LEU A 91 43.27 5.32 24.16
C LEU A 91 44.41 5.90 23.30
N TRP A 92 44.51 7.22 23.19
CA TRP A 92 45.69 7.87 22.60
C TRP A 92 46.77 8.07 23.67
N LYS A 93 47.93 7.43 23.49
CA LYS A 93 49.11 7.61 24.33
C LYS A 93 50.07 8.58 23.63
N HIS A 94 50.20 9.80 24.16
CA HIS A 94 51.25 10.74 23.74
C HIS A 94 52.50 10.54 24.61
N SER A 95 53.64 10.28 23.98
CA SER A 95 54.97 10.45 24.57
C SER A 95 55.85 11.16 23.55
N GLY A 96 56.42 12.30 23.95
CA GLY A 96 57.15 13.21 23.07
C GLY A 96 58.61 12.86 22.83
N SER A 97 59.20 13.50 21.83
CA SER A 97 60.46 14.28 21.92
C SER A 97 60.83 14.77 20.51
N ALA A 98 61.35 15.98 20.43
CA ALA A 98 61.75 16.64 19.20
C ALA A 98 63.20 16.27 18.82
N SER A 99 63.45 15.95 17.55
CA SER A 99 64.74 16.20 16.90
C SER A 99 64.58 16.31 15.38
N THR A 100 65.41 17.16 14.78
CA THR A 100 65.35 17.68 13.41
C THR A 100 66.12 16.82 12.41
N THR A 101 65.52 16.42 11.28
CA THR A 101 66.21 16.14 9.99
C THR A 101 65.24 16.08 8.80
N SER A 102 65.58 16.79 7.71
CA SER A 102 65.22 16.73 6.27
C SER A 102 63.92 16.09 5.74
N PRO A 103 63.35 16.61 4.63
CA PRO A 103 62.04 16.18 4.13
C PRO A 103 62.15 14.78 3.53
N THR A 104 61.47 13.82 4.16
CA THR A 104 61.26 12.49 3.60
C THR A 104 59.86 12.50 3.00
N THR A 105 59.76 12.21 1.69
CA THR A 105 58.49 12.08 0.98
C THR A 105 57.67 10.97 1.61
N VAL A 106 56.60 11.32 2.33
CA VAL A 106 55.65 10.34 2.86
C VAL A 106 54.60 10.07 1.78
N THR A 107 54.74 8.93 1.10
CA THR A 107 53.68 8.38 0.26
C THR A 107 52.59 7.84 1.19
N THR A 108 51.53 8.60 1.42
CA THR A 108 50.32 8.10 2.09
C THR A 108 49.61 7.16 1.13
N THR A 109 49.82 5.85 1.31
CA THR A 109 48.91 4.83 0.74
C THR A 109 47.60 4.89 1.51
N THR A 110 46.61 5.59 0.97
CA THR A 110 45.21 5.45 1.37
C THR A 110 44.76 4.04 1.03
N ALA A 111 44.58 3.20 2.05
CA ALA A 111 43.84 1.96 1.90
C ALA A 111 42.39 2.33 1.58
N SER A 112 42.04 2.29 0.29
CA SER A 112 40.66 2.33 -0.15
C SER A 112 40.00 1.03 0.28
N THR A 113 39.31 1.05 1.42
CA THR A 113 38.31 0.02 1.73
C THR A 113 37.19 0.17 0.71
N THR A 114 37.31 -0.57 -0.39
CA THR A 114 36.22 -0.79 -1.33
C THR A 114 35.16 -1.59 -0.60
N THR A 115 34.19 -0.90 0.00
CA THR A 115 32.94 -1.51 0.41
C THR A 115 32.26 -1.91 -0.88
N THR A 116 32.38 -3.18 -1.26
CA THR A 116 31.60 -3.76 -2.33
C THR A 116 30.16 -3.67 -1.88
N VAL A 117 29.43 -2.66 -2.36
CA VAL A 117 27.98 -2.66 -2.31
C VAL A 117 27.57 -3.82 -3.20
N THR A 118 27.29 -4.96 -2.58
CA THR A 118 26.57 -6.04 -3.23
C THR A 118 25.23 -5.44 -3.61
N THR A 119 25.08 -5.04 -4.87
CA THR A 119 23.76 -4.89 -5.47
C THR A 119 23.12 -6.26 -5.33
N THR A 120 22.27 -6.43 -4.33
CA THR A 120 21.34 -7.56 -4.28
C THR A 120 20.53 -7.44 -5.55
N THR A 121 20.91 -8.21 -6.57
CA THR A 121 20.06 -8.50 -7.71
C THR A 121 18.84 -9.15 -7.09
N THR A 122 17.78 -8.36 -6.89
CA THR A 122 16.44 -8.89 -6.64
C THR A 122 16.23 -9.96 -7.70
N ALA A 123 16.05 -11.20 -7.26
CA ALA A 123 15.66 -12.24 -8.18
C ALA A 123 14.40 -11.75 -8.93
N PRO A 124 14.15 -12.16 -10.17
CA PRO A 124 13.02 -11.61 -10.90
C PRO A 124 11.70 -12.15 -10.34
N LEU A 125 10.74 -11.25 -10.13
CA LEU A 125 9.30 -11.55 -9.96
C LEU A 125 8.90 -12.73 -10.83
N LYS A 126 8.28 -13.76 -10.24
CA LYS A 126 8.02 -15.03 -10.92
C LYS A 126 6.66 -15.10 -11.58
N ALA A 127 5.64 -14.53 -10.93
CA ALA A 127 4.31 -14.39 -11.50
C ALA A 127 3.68 -13.10 -10.97
N PHE A 128 2.92 -12.42 -11.82
CA PHE A 128 2.16 -11.23 -11.45
C PHE A 128 0.83 -11.20 -12.16
N TRP A 129 -0.26 -11.27 -11.41
CA TRP A 129 -1.61 -11.12 -11.92
C TRP A 129 -2.15 -9.75 -11.50
N ALA A 130 -2.22 -8.82 -12.45
CA ALA A 130 -2.78 -7.48 -12.21
C ALA A 130 -4.29 -7.54 -11.90
N PHE A 131 -5.01 -8.48 -12.53
CA PHE A 131 -6.47 -8.59 -12.51
C PHE A 131 -7.23 -7.43 -13.16
N ASP A 132 -6.55 -6.64 -14.01
CA ASP A 132 -7.12 -5.58 -14.86
C ASP A 132 -7.89 -6.14 -16.07
N GLY A 133 -8.97 -6.89 -15.82
CA GLY A 133 -9.83 -7.47 -16.84
C GLY A 133 -9.29 -8.78 -17.45
N THR A 134 -8.20 -9.31 -16.90
CA THR A 134 -7.53 -10.51 -17.39
C THR A 134 -6.95 -11.38 -16.27
N LEU A 135 -6.85 -12.69 -16.52
CA LEU A 135 -6.17 -13.67 -15.66
C LEU A 135 -4.76 -14.01 -16.17
N GLN A 136 -4.27 -13.33 -17.20
CA GLN A 136 -2.90 -13.54 -17.65
C GLN A 136 -1.93 -13.03 -16.60
N ASP A 137 -0.87 -13.80 -16.34
CA ASP A 137 0.25 -13.24 -15.61
C ASP A 137 1.09 -12.36 -16.56
N LEU A 138 1.80 -11.38 -16.02
CA LEU A 138 2.59 -10.42 -16.80
C LEU A 138 3.63 -11.08 -17.71
N TYR A 139 4.17 -12.24 -17.31
CA TYR A 139 5.18 -12.97 -18.07
C TYR A 139 4.59 -14.07 -18.96
N ASN A 140 3.27 -14.22 -18.96
CA ASN A 140 2.50 -15.24 -19.68
C ASN A 140 2.95 -16.69 -19.41
N ASN A 141 3.51 -16.96 -18.23
CA ASN A 141 3.97 -18.29 -17.82
C ASN A 141 2.92 -19.05 -17.00
N PHE A 142 2.23 -18.37 -16.09
CA PHE A 142 1.33 -18.92 -15.08
C PHE A 142 -0.09 -18.34 -15.22
N ASN A 143 -0.62 -18.39 -16.44
CA ASN A 143 -1.94 -17.87 -16.77
C ASN A 143 -3.08 -18.60 -16.04
N GLY A 144 -4.04 -17.84 -15.53
CA GLY A 144 -5.18 -18.36 -14.79
C GLY A 144 -6.37 -18.72 -15.67
N ILE A 145 -7.14 -19.72 -15.23
CA ILE A 145 -8.43 -20.11 -15.80
C ILE A 145 -9.52 -19.92 -14.76
N GLY A 146 -10.43 -19.00 -15.03
CA GLY A 146 -11.58 -18.73 -14.17
C GLY A 146 -12.56 -19.91 -14.12
N ARG A 147 -13.14 -20.14 -12.95
CA ARG A 147 -14.18 -21.15 -12.71
C ARG A 147 -15.48 -20.48 -12.27
N ASN A 148 -16.61 -21.05 -12.72
CA ASN A 148 -17.95 -20.62 -12.33
C ASN A 148 -18.25 -19.13 -12.62
N GLY A 149 -17.73 -18.63 -13.75
CA GLY A 149 -18.09 -17.31 -14.29
C GLY A 149 -17.55 -16.12 -13.48
N ILE A 150 -16.26 -16.13 -13.14
CA ILE A 150 -15.58 -15.00 -12.48
C ILE A 150 -15.84 -13.68 -13.20
N THR A 151 -15.76 -12.58 -12.46
CA THR A 151 -16.01 -11.23 -12.96
C THR A 151 -14.91 -10.28 -12.49
N TYR A 152 -14.86 -9.09 -13.07
CA TYR A 152 -13.98 -8.01 -12.64
C TYR A 152 -14.79 -6.80 -12.17
N LEU A 153 -14.30 -6.08 -11.17
CA LEU A 153 -14.92 -4.86 -10.66
C LEU A 153 -13.93 -3.69 -10.76
N SER A 154 -14.39 -2.57 -11.30
CA SER A 154 -13.62 -1.33 -11.40
C SER A 154 -14.18 -0.26 -10.45
N PRO A 155 -13.34 0.61 -9.85
CA PRO A 155 -11.88 0.58 -9.91
C PRO A 155 -11.26 -0.51 -9.04
N GLY A 156 -10.01 -0.87 -9.34
CA GLY A 156 -9.15 -1.66 -8.46
C GLY A 156 -8.71 -0.90 -7.21
N TYR A 157 -7.79 -1.48 -6.44
CA TYR A 157 -7.37 -0.97 -5.12
C TYR A 157 -6.79 0.45 -5.14
N ASN A 158 -6.19 0.87 -6.25
CA ASN A 158 -5.53 2.16 -6.40
C ASN A 158 -6.47 3.24 -7.01
N GLY A 159 -7.71 2.89 -7.38
CA GLY A 159 -8.65 3.81 -8.05
C GLY A 159 -8.58 3.80 -9.57
N ALA A 160 -7.75 2.95 -10.16
CA ALA A 160 -7.66 2.66 -11.58
C ALA A 160 -7.86 1.15 -11.83
N GLY A 161 -7.96 0.75 -13.10
CA GLY A 161 -8.02 -0.67 -13.46
C GLY A 161 -9.24 -1.41 -12.90
N SER A 162 -9.07 -2.70 -12.64
CA SER A 162 -10.10 -3.53 -12.01
C SER A 162 -9.49 -4.61 -11.12
N CYS A 163 -10.26 -5.12 -10.17
CA CYS A 163 -9.92 -6.28 -9.37
C CYS A 163 -10.67 -7.53 -9.82
N LEU A 164 -10.10 -8.71 -9.56
CA LEU A 164 -10.76 -10.00 -9.71
C LEU A 164 -11.82 -10.14 -8.62
N TRP A 165 -13.09 -10.16 -9.01
CA TRP A 165 -14.21 -10.36 -8.10
C TRP A 165 -14.59 -11.84 -8.05
N LEU A 166 -14.57 -12.41 -6.84
CA LEU A 166 -15.00 -13.76 -6.55
C LEU A 166 -16.22 -13.73 -5.63
N ASN A 167 -17.25 -14.45 -6.02
CA ASN A 167 -18.44 -14.69 -5.22
C ASN A 167 -18.43 -16.12 -4.69
N ARG A 168 -18.30 -16.23 -3.38
CA ARG A 168 -18.26 -17.51 -2.68
C ARG A 168 -19.51 -18.35 -2.88
N SER A 169 -20.70 -17.74 -2.95
CA SER A 169 -21.97 -18.47 -3.17
C SER A 169 -22.04 -19.18 -4.52
N MET A 170 -21.20 -18.76 -5.47
CA MET A 170 -21.08 -19.38 -6.80
C MET A 170 -19.85 -20.31 -6.90
N ASN A 171 -19.14 -20.57 -5.79
CA ASN A 171 -17.89 -21.32 -5.74
C ASN A 171 -16.86 -20.82 -6.78
N GLN A 172 -16.73 -19.51 -6.93
CA GLN A 172 -15.84 -18.89 -7.91
C GLN A 172 -14.38 -18.99 -7.47
N SER A 173 -13.50 -19.27 -8.42
CA SER A 173 -12.07 -19.40 -8.20
C SER A 173 -11.30 -19.29 -9.52
N VAL A 174 -9.98 -19.27 -9.43
CA VAL A 174 -9.08 -19.38 -10.58
C VAL A 174 -8.14 -20.56 -10.36
N VAL A 175 -7.85 -21.29 -11.43
CA VAL A 175 -6.87 -22.38 -11.44
C VAL A 175 -5.72 -21.99 -12.34
N ILE A 176 -4.48 -22.19 -11.88
CA ILE A 176 -3.31 -22.16 -12.73
C ILE A 176 -3.01 -23.59 -13.16
N ASN A 177 -3.06 -23.85 -14.47
CA ASN A 177 -2.85 -25.21 -14.99
C ASN A 177 -1.41 -25.68 -14.79
N ASN A 178 -1.28 -26.99 -14.58
CA ASN A 178 -0.01 -27.71 -14.68
C ASN A 178 -0.04 -28.55 -15.97
N PRO A 179 0.84 -28.31 -16.97
CA PRO A 179 1.99 -27.39 -16.95
C PRO A 179 1.70 -25.91 -17.35
N PRO A 180 2.57 -24.95 -16.94
CA PRO A 180 3.75 -25.17 -16.10
C PRO A 180 3.40 -25.21 -14.60
N PHE A 181 4.07 -26.11 -13.87
CA PHE A 181 3.95 -26.19 -12.43
C PHE A 181 4.71 -25.04 -11.76
N LEU A 182 4.00 -24.26 -10.92
CA LEU A 182 4.64 -23.26 -10.06
C LEU A 182 5.24 -23.96 -8.83
N ASN A 183 6.52 -24.32 -8.92
CA ASN A 183 7.21 -25.01 -7.83
C ASN A 183 7.55 -24.05 -6.69
N MET A 184 7.02 -24.35 -5.50
CA MET A 184 7.27 -23.63 -4.25
C MET A 184 7.96 -24.51 -3.19
N SER A 185 8.16 -25.81 -3.48
CA SER A 185 8.73 -26.78 -2.54
C SER A 185 10.21 -26.51 -2.24
N TYR A 186 10.60 -26.63 -0.97
CA TYR A 186 11.98 -26.46 -0.50
C TYR A 186 12.66 -25.15 -0.96
N THR A 187 11.88 -24.07 -1.08
CA THR A 187 12.37 -22.75 -1.48
C THR A 187 11.82 -21.67 -0.58
N SER A 188 12.56 -20.58 -0.43
CA SER A 188 11.99 -19.36 0.14
C SER A 188 10.96 -18.78 -0.84
N LEU A 189 9.93 -18.14 -0.33
CA LEU A 189 8.88 -17.53 -1.14
C LEU A 189 8.32 -16.26 -0.50
N THR A 190 7.70 -15.45 -1.35
CA THR A 190 6.82 -14.35 -0.95
C THR A 190 5.62 -14.31 -1.87
N LEU A 191 4.42 -14.23 -1.30
CA LEU A 191 3.22 -13.86 -2.05
C LEU A 191 2.60 -12.58 -1.47
N GLU A 192 2.31 -11.63 -2.33
CA GLU A 192 1.71 -10.34 -2.00
C GLU A 192 0.41 -10.14 -2.79
N VAL A 193 -0.59 -9.53 -2.17
CA VAL A 193 -1.90 -9.29 -2.80
C VAL A 193 -2.68 -8.19 -2.08
N TRP A 194 -3.40 -7.38 -2.85
CA TRP A 194 -4.42 -6.48 -2.32
C TRP A 194 -5.76 -7.19 -2.25
N ILE A 195 -6.43 -7.13 -1.11
CA ILE A 195 -7.74 -7.74 -0.92
C ILE A 195 -8.79 -6.72 -0.46
N TYR A 196 -10.01 -6.88 -0.95
CA TYR A 196 -11.21 -6.24 -0.41
C TYR A 196 -12.23 -7.34 -0.14
N ALA A 197 -12.32 -7.78 1.12
CA ALA A 197 -13.26 -8.81 1.50
C ALA A 197 -14.67 -8.24 1.64
N GLN A 198 -15.62 -8.73 0.85
CA GLN A 198 -17.03 -8.39 0.98
C GLN A 198 -17.62 -9.06 2.23
N THR A 199 -17.26 -10.32 2.45
CA THR A 199 -17.54 -11.06 3.67
C THR A 199 -16.28 -11.78 4.16
N LEU A 200 -16.22 -12.03 5.48
CA LEU A 200 -15.22 -12.90 6.09
C LEU A 200 -15.99 -13.91 6.92
N CYS A 201 -16.28 -15.07 6.33
CA CYS A 201 -17.03 -16.11 7.00
C CYS A 201 -16.28 -16.60 8.24
N ASN A 202 -17.01 -16.75 9.34
CA ASN A 202 -16.49 -17.25 10.60
C ASN A 202 -17.54 -18.17 11.22
N SER A 203 -17.24 -19.47 11.32
CA SER A 203 -18.15 -20.47 11.90
C SER A 203 -17.41 -21.42 12.84
N ASN A 204 -18.09 -22.40 13.44
CA ASN A 204 -17.50 -23.34 14.40
C ASN A 204 -17.27 -24.72 13.73
N PRO A 205 -16.06 -25.33 13.80
CA PRO A 205 -14.86 -24.86 14.50
C PRO A 205 -14.17 -23.67 13.84
N TYR A 206 -14.24 -23.55 12.52
CA TYR A 206 -13.79 -22.38 11.75
C TYR A 206 -14.26 -22.51 10.30
N THR A 207 -14.12 -21.41 9.55
CA THR A 207 -14.31 -21.40 8.10
C THR A 207 -13.18 -20.60 7.48
N ASP A 208 -12.64 -21.15 6.39
CA ASP A 208 -11.54 -20.52 5.68
C ASP A 208 -12.10 -19.60 4.60
N ASN A 209 -11.43 -18.47 4.41
CA ASN A 209 -11.64 -17.54 3.31
C ASN A 209 -10.33 -17.52 2.53
N SER A 210 -10.23 -18.40 1.55
CA SER A 210 -9.00 -18.80 0.90
C SER A 210 -8.57 -17.80 -0.16
N ILE A 211 -7.35 -17.28 -0.08
CA ILE A 211 -6.82 -16.31 -1.04
C ILE A 211 -6.02 -17.04 -2.12
N PHE A 212 -5.13 -17.94 -1.71
CA PHE A 212 -4.24 -18.67 -2.60
C PHE A 212 -3.92 -20.04 -2.00
N GLY A 213 -3.75 -21.06 -2.83
CA GLY A 213 -3.34 -22.37 -2.36
C GLY A 213 -2.63 -23.23 -3.39
N GLN A 214 -1.90 -24.22 -2.90
CA GLN A 214 -1.37 -25.33 -3.68
C GLN A 214 -1.60 -26.63 -2.90
N LEU A 215 -2.64 -27.37 -3.31
CA LEU A 215 -3.06 -28.62 -2.70
C LEU A 215 -2.44 -29.81 -3.43
N ASP A 216 -1.33 -30.33 -2.91
CA ASP A 216 -0.74 -31.59 -3.40
C ASP A 216 -1.40 -32.79 -2.70
N GLN A 217 -1.34 -32.82 -1.37
CA GLN A 217 -2.01 -33.81 -0.53
C GLN A 217 -2.41 -33.21 0.83
N GLY A 218 -3.52 -33.68 1.40
CA GLY A 218 -4.02 -33.28 2.72
C GLY A 218 -3.23 -33.89 3.89
N THR A 219 -1.91 -33.72 3.88
CA THR A 219 -0.97 -34.18 4.91
C THR A 219 -0.01 -33.05 5.26
N GLN A 220 0.65 -33.16 6.42
CA GLN A 220 1.59 -32.16 6.90
C GLN A 220 2.62 -31.79 5.82
N ASP A 221 2.84 -30.49 5.68
CA ASP A 221 3.75 -29.84 4.74
C ASP A 221 3.45 -30.01 3.24
N ARG A 222 2.30 -30.59 2.86
CA ARG A 222 1.94 -30.86 1.43
C ARG A 222 0.74 -30.07 0.91
N THR A 223 0.19 -29.14 1.70
CA THR A 223 -0.79 -28.16 1.21
C THR A 223 -0.38 -26.78 1.66
N LEU A 224 -0.01 -25.92 0.70
CA LEU A 224 0.23 -24.52 0.98
C LEU A 224 -1.10 -23.78 0.93
N HIS A 225 -1.39 -22.99 1.95
CA HIS A 225 -2.59 -22.16 1.98
C HIS A 225 -2.34 -20.80 2.60
N PHE A 226 -2.75 -19.77 1.87
CA PHE A 226 -2.83 -18.39 2.33
C PHE A 226 -4.30 -18.04 2.47
N ILE A 227 -4.76 -17.92 3.71
CA ILE A 227 -6.19 -17.82 4.01
C ILE A 227 -6.46 -16.76 5.08
N ILE A 228 -7.74 -16.43 5.23
CA ILE A 228 -8.25 -15.75 6.40
C ILE A 228 -9.17 -16.70 7.16
N ARG A 229 -8.85 -16.96 8.43
CA ARG A 229 -9.62 -17.80 9.36
C ARG A 229 -9.85 -17.00 10.63
N ASN A 230 -11.09 -16.98 11.15
CA ASN A 230 -11.45 -16.16 12.31
C ASN A 230 -11.04 -14.68 12.16
N GLN A 231 -11.12 -14.16 10.92
CA GLN A 231 -10.70 -12.80 10.52
C GLN A 231 -9.21 -12.49 10.68
N ARG A 232 -8.35 -13.51 10.86
CA ARG A 232 -6.89 -13.37 10.91
C ARG A 232 -6.28 -14.05 9.69
N ILE A 233 -5.17 -13.52 9.20
CA ILE A 233 -4.42 -14.13 8.09
C ILE A 233 -3.64 -15.34 8.57
N TYR A 234 -3.49 -16.34 7.72
CA TYR A 234 -2.71 -17.55 8.01
C TYR A 234 -1.82 -17.88 6.83
N LEU A 235 -0.57 -18.16 7.12
CA LEU A 235 0.35 -18.86 6.23
C LEU A 235 0.44 -20.31 6.74
N GLY A 236 0.01 -21.29 5.96
CA GLY A 236 0.10 -22.69 6.41
C GLY A 236 0.60 -23.66 5.36
N PHE A 237 1.25 -24.72 5.83
CA PHE A 237 1.65 -25.88 5.02
C PHE A 237 0.84 -27.15 5.34
N PHE A 238 -0.32 -27.00 6.00
CA PHE A 238 -1.17 -28.06 6.59
C PHE A 238 -0.58 -28.64 7.88
N LEU A 239 -1.33 -28.55 8.98
CA LEU A 239 -0.87 -28.88 10.35
C LEU A 239 0.37 -28.11 10.82
N ASP A 240 0.83 -27.15 10.01
CA ASP A 240 1.91 -26.22 10.29
C ASP A 240 1.47 -24.82 9.83
N ASP A 241 0.44 -24.33 10.51
CA ASP A 241 -0.23 -23.08 10.21
C ASP A 241 0.28 -21.98 11.17
N ASP A 242 0.65 -20.82 10.64
CA ASP A 242 1.02 -19.64 11.41
C ASP A 242 -0.12 -18.61 11.41
N PRO A 243 -0.81 -18.40 12.55
CA PRO A 243 -1.87 -17.40 12.68
C PRO A 243 -1.30 -15.99 12.89
N GLY A 244 -1.68 -15.06 12.01
CA GLY A 244 -1.64 -13.63 12.29
C GLY A 244 -2.42 -13.26 13.56
N THR A 245 -2.14 -12.09 14.12
CA THR A 245 -2.81 -11.61 15.34
C THR A 245 -3.91 -10.60 15.04
N GLN A 246 -3.75 -9.83 13.96
CA GLN A 246 -4.63 -8.74 13.59
C GLN A 246 -5.99 -9.22 13.07
N ILE A 247 -7.07 -8.65 13.61
CA ILE A 247 -8.43 -8.84 13.10
C ILE A 247 -8.65 -7.92 11.89
N LEU A 248 -8.92 -8.52 10.73
CA LEU A 248 -9.34 -7.81 9.52
C LEU A 248 -10.84 -7.54 9.57
N ASN A 249 -11.24 -6.35 9.12
CA ASN A 249 -12.67 -6.05 8.91
C ASN A 249 -12.99 -6.08 7.41
N THR A 250 -14.23 -6.42 7.08
CA THR A 250 -14.72 -6.39 5.71
C THR A 250 -14.79 -4.96 5.14
N LYS A 251 -14.98 -4.86 3.83
CA LYS A 251 -15.27 -3.62 3.09
C LYS A 251 -14.18 -2.55 3.16
N GLN A 252 -12.92 -2.97 3.20
CA GLN A 252 -11.78 -2.10 3.00
C GLN A 252 -10.63 -2.87 2.37
N TRP A 253 -9.73 -2.13 1.73
CA TRP A 253 -8.53 -2.70 1.12
C TRP A 253 -7.46 -2.99 2.18
N TYR A 254 -6.87 -4.18 2.09
CA TYR A 254 -5.64 -4.54 2.80
C TYR A 254 -4.59 -5.01 1.81
N HIS A 255 -3.33 -4.63 2.04
CA HIS A 255 -2.20 -5.34 1.46
C HIS A 255 -1.81 -6.47 2.39
N LEU A 256 -1.75 -7.69 1.87
CA LEU A 256 -1.30 -8.85 2.63
C LEU A 256 -0.04 -9.41 2.00
N ALA A 257 0.94 -9.77 2.83
CA ALA A 257 2.12 -10.51 2.38
C ALA A 257 2.32 -11.77 3.22
N TYR A 258 2.66 -12.86 2.55
CA TYR A 258 2.98 -14.16 3.13
C TYR A 258 4.40 -14.51 2.72
N VAL A 259 5.32 -14.52 3.67
CA VAL A 259 6.75 -14.74 3.42
C VAL A 259 7.20 -16.01 4.14
N TYR A 260 7.90 -16.89 3.44
CA TYR A 260 8.58 -18.02 4.06
C TYR A 260 10.05 -17.97 3.68
N ASP A 261 10.93 -17.88 4.68
CA ASP A 261 12.36 -17.98 4.51
C ASP A 261 12.81 -19.41 4.84
N TYR A 262 13.06 -20.19 3.78
CA TYR A 262 13.52 -21.57 3.87
C TYR A 262 14.90 -21.69 4.52
N SER A 263 15.78 -20.68 4.39
CA SER A 263 17.15 -20.76 4.90
C SER A 263 17.21 -20.80 6.43
N ILE A 264 16.19 -20.22 7.08
CA ILE A 264 16.04 -20.18 8.55
C ILE A 264 14.71 -20.80 9.00
N ASN A 265 14.00 -21.47 8.09
CA ASN A 265 12.73 -22.16 8.33
C ASN A 265 11.70 -21.29 9.09
N THR A 266 11.50 -20.04 8.65
CA THR A 266 10.64 -19.06 9.34
C THR A 266 9.57 -18.50 8.41
N GLN A 267 8.32 -18.54 8.87
CA GLN A 267 7.15 -17.95 8.24
C GLN A 267 6.92 -16.55 8.83
N TYR A 268 6.47 -15.63 7.99
CA TYR A 268 6.08 -14.27 8.36
C TYR A 268 4.82 -13.89 7.62
N VAL A 269 3.94 -13.16 8.30
CA VAL A 269 2.76 -12.57 7.67
C VAL A 269 2.68 -11.09 7.97
N TYR A 270 2.32 -10.31 6.97
CA TYR A 270 2.29 -8.85 7.02
C TYR A 270 0.91 -8.33 6.64
N VAL A 271 0.47 -7.28 7.33
CA VAL A 271 -0.74 -6.52 7.01
C VAL A 271 -0.35 -5.06 6.75
N ASN A 272 -0.74 -4.53 5.60
CA ASN A 272 -0.48 -3.16 5.17
C ASN A 272 1.01 -2.77 5.22
N GLY A 273 1.89 -3.74 4.95
CA GLY A 273 3.34 -3.53 4.93
C GLY A 273 4.04 -3.76 6.28
N TYR A 274 3.28 -3.92 7.37
CA TYR A 274 3.83 -4.12 8.72
C TYR A 274 3.73 -5.59 9.12
N LEU A 275 4.76 -6.09 9.81
CA LEU A 275 4.79 -7.45 10.33
C LEU A 275 3.65 -7.64 11.35
N ASP A 276 2.80 -8.65 11.13
CA ASP A 276 1.77 -9.06 12.09
C ASP A 276 2.30 -10.17 13.01
N THR A 277 2.83 -11.27 12.44
CA THR A 277 3.52 -12.31 13.21
C THR A 277 4.66 -12.97 12.41
N SER A 278 5.51 -13.68 13.14
CA SER A 278 6.51 -14.60 12.59
C SER A 278 6.62 -15.86 13.44
N ARG A 279 6.84 -17.01 12.82
CA ARG A 279 7.00 -18.28 13.50
C ARG A 279 7.98 -19.20 12.79
N SER A 280 8.75 -19.98 13.55
CA SER A 280 9.50 -21.10 12.97
C SER A 280 8.55 -22.20 12.52
N SER A 281 8.64 -22.57 11.26
CA SER A 281 7.87 -23.68 10.69
C SER A 281 8.38 -25.01 11.25
N SER A 282 7.50 -26.01 11.35
CA SER A 282 7.85 -27.37 11.77
C SER A 282 8.66 -28.14 10.72
N GLY A 283 8.56 -27.74 9.45
CA GLY A 283 9.21 -28.37 8.32
C GLY A 283 8.96 -27.59 7.03
N PRO A 284 9.82 -27.74 6.01
CA PRO A 284 9.65 -26.99 4.78
C PRO A 284 8.43 -27.47 4.00
N TYR A 285 7.84 -26.59 3.21
CA TYR A 285 6.82 -27.00 2.24
C TYR A 285 7.35 -28.03 1.21
N GLN A 286 6.57 -29.08 0.96
CA GLN A 286 6.95 -30.30 0.20
C GLN A 286 5.94 -30.70 -0.91
N GLY A 287 5.01 -29.80 -1.29
CA GLY A 287 4.06 -30.05 -2.36
C GLY A 287 4.68 -29.97 -3.76
N MET A 288 4.54 -31.03 -4.57
CA MET A 288 5.27 -31.17 -5.85
C MET A 288 4.39 -31.23 -7.10
N THR A 289 3.12 -31.60 -6.98
CA THR A 289 2.25 -31.80 -8.17
C THR A 289 0.88 -31.12 -8.08
N GLY A 290 0.53 -30.59 -6.91
CA GLY A 290 -0.75 -29.95 -6.64
C GLY A 290 -1.05 -28.76 -7.56
N PRO A 291 -2.29 -28.61 -8.06
CA PRO A 291 -2.67 -27.41 -8.79
C PRO A 291 -2.58 -26.19 -7.89
N VAL A 292 -2.21 -25.05 -8.48
CA VAL A 292 -2.30 -23.75 -7.82
C VAL A 292 -3.68 -23.17 -8.06
N THR A 293 -4.28 -22.65 -7.00
CA THR A 293 -5.60 -22.02 -7.03
C THR A 293 -5.58 -20.64 -6.38
N ILE A 294 -6.41 -19.75 -6.90
CA ILE A 294 -6.67 -18.42 -6.34
C ILE A 294 -8.14 -18.37 -5.95
N GLY A 295 -8.43 -17.89 -4.75
CA GLY A 295 -9.78 -17.83 -4.20
C GLY A 295 -10.30 -19.13 -3.58
N THR A 296 -9.48 -20.17 -3.48
CA THR A 296 -9.76 -21.48 -2.85
C THR A 296 -8.43 -22.19 -2.56
N ILE A 297 -8.39 -23.12 -1.60
CA ILE A 297 -7.22 -24.00 -1.35
C ILE A 297 -7.23 -25.19 -2.32
N GLY A 298 -8.39 -25.56 -2.86
CA GLY A 298 -8.50 -26.65 -3.82
C GLY A 298 -9.89 -26.77 -4.42
N LEU A 299 -9.97 -27.30 -5.63
CA LEU A 299 -11.18 -27.27 -6.48
C LEU A 299 -12.44 -27.91 -5.88
N ASN A 300 -12.30 -28.78 -4.89
CA ASN A 300 -13.40 -29.51 -4.25
C ASN A 300 -13.66 -29.07 -2.80
N ALA A 301 -12.98 -28.03 -2.33
CA ALA A 301 -13.20 -27.52 -0.98
C ALA A 301 -14.54 -26.77 -0.93
N SER A 302 -15.52 -27.33 -0.24
CA SER A 302 -16.80 -26.65 -0.02
C SER A 302 -16.66 -25.61 1.09
N ASN A 303 -17.17 -24.40 0.87
CA ASN A 303 -17.16 -23.34 1.87
C ASN A 303 -15.74 -22.91 2.31
N ASP A 304 -14.83 -22.77 1.37
CA ASP A 304 -13.52 -22.16 1.62
C ASP A 304 -13.27 -20.90 0.77
N GLN A 305 -14.16 -20.60 -0.18
CA GLN A 305 -13.87 -19.61 -1.21
C GLN A 305 -13.76 -18.18 -0.65
N PHE A 306 -12.91 -17.38 -1.28
CA PHE A 306 -12.90 -15.95 -1.05
C PHE A 306 -14.21 -15.31 -1.53
N ASP A 307 -14.64 -14.26 -0.83
CA ASP A 307 -15.80 -13.46 -1.19
C ASP A 307 -15.43 -11.98 -1.21
N GLY A 308 -15.18 -11.45 -2.40
CA GLY A 308 -14.72 -10.08 -2.59
C GLY A 308 -13.73 -9.92 -3.75
N CYS A 309 -12.95 -8.85 -3.67
CA CYS A 309 -11.96 -8.49 -4.69
C CYS A 309 -10.53 -8.87 -4.31
N LEU A 310 -9.80 -9.41 -5.28
CA LEU A 310 -8.34 -9.63 -5.25
C LEU A 310 -7.70 -8.78 -6.35
N ASP A 311 -6.59 -8.14 -6.07
CA ASP A 311 -5.92 -7.22 -7.00
C ASP A 311 -4.40 -7.30 -6.84
N SER A 312 -3.67 -7.14 -7.96
CA SER A 312 -2.20 -7.04 -8.01
C SER A 312 -1.49 -8.13 -7.21
N MET A 313 -1.78 -9.40 -7.53
CA MET A 313 -1.15 -10.54 -6.87
C MET A 313 0.23 -10.84 -7.45
N ALA A 314 1.27 -10.82 -6.61
CA ALA A 314 2.66 -11.07 -6.98
C ALA A 314 3.21 -12.30 -6.25
N TYR A 315 3.96 -13.13 -6.97
CA TYR A 315 4.71 -14.25 -6.39
C TYR A 315 6.20 -14.13 -6.70
N TYR A 316 7.00 -14.34 -5.66
CA TYR A 316 8.45 -14.29 -5.67
C TYR A 316 9.00 -15.60 -5.09
N ASN A 317 10.05 -16.15 -5.70
CA ASN A 317 10.73 -17.36 -5.21
C ASN A 317 11.91 -17.04 -4.27
N TRP A 318 11.77 -15.97 -3.48
CA TRP A 318 12.66 -15.63 -2.38
C TRP A 318 11.86 -14.96 -1.25
N ALA A 319 12.47 -14.90 -0.06
CA ALA A 319 11.90 -14.19 1.07
C ALA A 319 12.25 -12.70 0.96
N LYS A 320 11.23 -11.85 0.75
CA LYS A 320 11.40 -10.39 0.80
C LYS A 320 11.56 -9.92 2.24
N ASN A 321 12.34 -8.87 2.44
CA ASN A 321 12.51 -8.26 3.76
C ASN A 321 11.39 -7.27 4.07
N ALA A 322 11.27 -6.88 5.35
CA ALA A 322 10.20 -5.99 5.81
C ALA A 322 10.17 -4.63 5.11
N THR A 323 11.33 -4.08 4.70
CA THR A 323 11.38 -2.80 3.98
C THR A 323 10.82 -2.93 2.57
N GLU A 324 11.14 -4.02 1.86
CA GLU A 324 10.56 -4.30 0.54
C GLU A 324 9.03 -4.46 0.64
N ILE A 325 8.53 -5.24 1.60
CA ILE A 325 7.09 -5.42 1.84
C ILE A 325 6.39 -4.11 2.20
N LEU A 326 7.03 -3.27 3.04
CA LEU A 326 6.48 -1.97 3.39
C LEU A 326 6.40 -1.04 2.18
N ASN A 327 7.39 -1.07 1.30
CA ASN A 327 7.40 -0.27 0.08
C ASN A 327 6.30 -0.74 -0.89
N ASP A 328 6.16 -2.03 -1.14
CA ASP A 328 5.09 -2.56 -2.01
C ASP A 328 3.69 -2.16 -1.51
N ALA A 329 3.49 -2.10 -0.19
CA ALA A 329 2.21 -1.72 0.41
C ALA A 329 1.93 -0.20 0.38
N THR A 330 2.97 0.65 0.40
CA THR A 330 2.82 2.07 0.78
C THR A 330 3.46 3.09 -0.17
N LEU A 331 4.37 2.68 -1.06
CA LEU A 331 4.90 3.52 -2.12
C LEU A 331 3.84 3.64 -3.22
N VAL A 332 3.38 4.86 -3.49
CA VAL A 332 2.29 5.15 -4.43
C VAL A 332 2.84 5.50 -5.81
N VAL A 333 3.88 6.33 -5.84
CA VAL A 333 4.54 6.79 -7.06
C VAL A 333 6.03 6.90 -6.79
N TYR A 334 6.84 6.44 -7.73
CA TYR A 334 8.27 6.74 -7.80
C TYR A 334 8.65 7.07 -9.25
N LEU A 335 8.91 8.35 -9.53
CA LEU A 335 9.45 8.81 -10.80
C LEU A 335 10.96 9.04 -10.63
N SER A 336 11.76 8.11 -11.14
CA SER A 336 13.23 8.20 -11.16
C SER A 336 13.75 9.05 -12.31
N PHE A 337 12.92 9.27 -13.34
CA PHE A 337 13.28 9.95 -14.60
C PHE A 337 14.43 9.31 -15.39
N ASN A 338 14.88 8.13 -14.98
CA ASN A 338 15.94 7.37 -15.62
C ASN A 338 15.42 6.61 -16.84
N GLY A 339 16.19 6.60 -17.92
CA GLY A 339 15.80 6.06 -19.22
C GLY A 339 14.86 6.98 -20.02
N ASP A 340 14.95 8.30 -19.82
CA ASP A 340 14.13 9.31 -20.50
C ASP A 340 12.62 9.02 -20.44
N THR A 341 12.13 8.66 -19.25
CA THR A 341 10.76 8.20 -19.06
C THR A 341 10.06 8.82 -17.86
N LEU A 342 8.74 8.95 -17.96
CA LEU A 342 7.83 9.27 -16.85
C LEU A 342 7.13 8.02 -16.31
N LEU A 343 7.61 6.82 -16.65
CA LEU A 343 7.05 5.59 -16.10
C LEU A 343 7.29 5.50 -14.59
N ASP A 344 6.27 5.07 -13.86
CA ASP A 344 6.35 4.83 -12.43
C ASP A 344 7.15 3.57 -12.15
N SER A 345 8.28 3.78 -11.47
CA SER A 345 9.20 2.74 -11.01
C SER A 345 8.67 2.03 -9.76
N GLY A 346 7.63 2.57 -9.10
CA GLY A 346 6.94 2.00 -7.96
C GLY A 346 6.02 0.83 -8.30
N PRO A 347 5.33 0.26 -7.30
CA PRO A 347 4.50 -0.94 -7.45
C PRO A 347 3.18 -0.66 -8.18
N LEU A 348 2.64 0.56 -8.11
CA LEU A 348 1.29 0.89 -8.61
C LEU A 348 1.24 1.19 -10.11
N LYS A 349 2.37 1.45 -10.75
CA LYS A 349 2.48 1.81 -12.17
C LYS A 349 1.65 3.03 -12.56
N ILE A 350 1.55 4.01 -11.66
CA ILE A 350 0.87 5.29 -11.89
C ILE A 350 1.81 6.22 -12.65
N ASN A 351 1.89 6.01 -13.96
CA ASN A 351 2.81 6.74 -14.84
C ASN A 351 2.50 8.23 -14.89
N GLY A 352 3.56 9.03 -15.01
CA GLY A 352 3.47 10.46 -15.22
C GLY A 352 3.11 10.82 -16.66
N THR A 353 2.48 12.00 -16.81
CA THR A 353 2.31 12.72 -18.07
C THR A 353 2.91 14.11 -17.91
N GLY A 354 3.20 14.86 -18.97
CA GLY A 354 3.79 16.19 -18.77
C GLY A 354 3.78 17.05 -20.01
N THR A 355 4.10 18.33 -19.81
CA THR A 355 4.17 19.36 -20.85
C THR A 355 5.45 20.16 -20.69
N ASN A 356 6.11 20.50 -21.81
CA ASN A 356 7.27 21.40 -21.88
C ASN A 356 8.44 21.06 -20.93
N TYR A 357 8.64 19.79 -20.59
CA TYR A 357 9.80 19.31 -19.83
C TYR A 357 10.86 18.72 -20.77
N SER A 358 12.07 18.57 -20.28
CA SER A 358 13.15 17.86 -21.00
C SER A 358 13.96 17.01 -20.04
N TYR A 359 14.49 15.88 -20.51
CA TYR A 359 15.41 15.08 -19.70
C TYR A 359 16.83 15.65 -19.78
N THR A 360 17.57 15.47 -18.69
CA THR A 360 18.98 15.85 -18.60
C THR A 360 19.78 14.68 -18.05
N SER A 361 21.01 14.52 -18.53
CA SER A 361 21.95 13.48 -18.05
C SER A 361 22.66 13.85 -16.74
N ALA A 362 22.30 14.97 -16.12
CA ALA A 362 22.93 15.51 -14.92
C ALA A 362 21.96 15.51 -13.73
N GLY A 363 21.35 14.36 -13.47
CA GLY A 363 20.50 14.13 -12.31
C GLY A 363 21.26 14.11 -10.99
N ARG A 364 20.51 14.05 -9.89
CA ARG A 364 21.06 13.66 -8.59
C ARG A 364 21.48 12.18 -8.63
N ILE A 365 20.68 11.35 -9.30
CA ILE A 365 20.98 9.96 -9.64
C ILE A 365 20.81 9.81 -11.14
N ASN A 366 21.91 9.64 -11.87
CA ASN A 366 21.90 9.48 -13.32
C ASN A 366 21.19 10.63 -14.06
N GLN A 367 19.91 10.51 -14.40
CA GLN A 367 19.15 11.49 -15.17
C GLN A 367 18.17 12.28 -14.31
N SER A 368 17.65 13.39 -14.82
CA SER A 368 16.59 14.15 -14.16
C SER A 368 15.74 14.88 -15.19
N ILE A 369 14.61 15.47 -14.77
CA ILE A 369 13.83 16.38 -15.61
C ILE A 369 14.23 17.83 -15.36
N SER A 370 14.23 18.64 -16.42
CA SER A 370 14.35 20.09 -16.40
C SER A 370 13.01 20.74 -16.73
N LEU A 371 12.62 21.69 -15.89
CA LEU A 371 11.38 22.45 -15.95
C LEU A 371 11.70 23.93 -16.18
N SER A 372 12.20 24.24 -17.38
CA SER A 372 12.74 25.57 -17.72
C SER A 372 11.81 26.44 -18.58
N GLY A 373 10.80 25.84 -19.21
CA GLY A 373 9.83 26.56 -20.04
C GLY A 373 8.70 27.20 -19.23
N SER A 374 8.02 28.19 -19.82
CA SER A 374 6.74 28.67 -19.29
C SER A 374 5.69 27.56 -19.34
N SER A 375 5.03 27.27 -18.22
CA SER A 375 4.07 26.18 -18.11
C SER A 375 4.70 24.80 -18.41
N SER A 376 5.84 24.54 -17.78
CA SER A 376 6.54 23.25 -17.77
C SER A 376 6.17 22.45 -16.52
N TYR A 377 5.68 21.22 -16.70
CA TYR A 377 5.23 20.39 -15.57
C TYR A 377 5.15 18.90 -15.91
N VAL A 378 5.10 18.08 -14.85
CA VAL A 378 4.75 16.65 -14.89
C VAL A 378 3.55 16.43 -13.98
N GLN A 379 2.63 15.53 -14.34
CA GLN A 379 1.43 15.19 -13.57
C GLN A 379 1.34 13.69 -13.34
N VAL A 380 0.91 13.34 -12.12
CA VAL A 380 0.42 12.00 -11.77
C VAL A 380 -1.00 12.15 -11.22
N THR A 381 -1.93 11.34 -11.74
CA THR A 381 -3.37 11.46 -11.48
C THR A 381 -3.91 10.20 -10.82
N GLY A 382 -5.16 10.25 -10.32
CA GLY A 382 -5.81 9.08 -9.72
C GLY A 382 -5.35 8.75 -8.30
N LEU A 383 -4.73 9.69 -7.59
CA LEU A 383 -4.19 9.48 -6.24
C LEU A 383 -5.33 9.44 -5.21
N THR A 384 -5.96 8.29 -5.06
CA THR A 384 -7.13 8.06 -4.19
C THR A 384 -6.84 8.34 -2.71
N ARG A 385 -5.71 7.87 -2.19
CA ARG A 385 -5.36 8.01 -0.76
C ARG A 385 -5.17 9.46 -0.31
N LEU A 386 -4.61 10.31 -1.18
CA LEU A 386 -4.50 11.75 -0.92
C LEU A 386 -5.85 12.47 -0.93
N GLY A 387 -6.92 11.81 -1.40
CA GLY A 387 -8.30 12.27 -1.32
C GLY A 387 -8.99 11.94 0.00
N ILE A 388 -8.40 11.14 0.89
CA ILE A 388 -9.04 10.66 2.11
C ILE A 388 -8.65 11.56 3.31
N ASN A 389 -9.66 12.03 4.05
CA ASN A 389 -9.45 12.85 5.24
C ASN A 389 -8.58 12.12 6.28
N GLY A 390 -7.56 12.82 6.77
CA GLY A 390 -6.63 12.29 7.77
C GLY A 390 -5.69 11.20 7.26
N TRP A 391 -5.69 10.85 5.97
CA TRP A 391 -4.76 9.82 5.49
C TRP A 391 -3.29 10.32 5.59
N PRO A 392 -2.37 9.56 6.20
CA PRO A 392 -0.97 9.96 6.32
C PRO A 392 -0.27 9.92 4.95
N TYR A 393 0.65 10.85 4.71
CA TYR A 393 1.37 10.93 3.43
C TYR A 393 2.79 11.42 3.63
N SER A 394 3.65 11.12 2.65
CA SER A 394 4.96 11.77 2.52
C SER A 394 5.29 12.04 1.06
N PHE A 395 5.95 13.16 0.78
CA PHE A 395 6.57 13.42 -0.51
C PHE A 395 8.06 13.63 -0.31
N ALA A 396 8.87 12.99 -1.14
CA ALA A 396 10.32 13.18 -1.17
C ALA A 396 10.74 13.52 -2.60
N VAL A 397 11.65 14.49 -2.74
CA VAL A 397 12.09 14.96 -4.05
C VAL A 397 13.46 15.62 -3.95
N TRP A 398 14.30 15.43 -4.96
CA TRP A 398 15.49 16.24 -5.17
C TRP A 398 15.16 17.42 -6.08
N ILE A 399 15.53 18.63 -5.66
CA ILE A 399 15.34 19.85 -6.46
C ILE A 399 16.67 20.55 -6.71
N LYS A 400 16.80 21.18 -7.87
CA LYS A 400 17.93 22.04 -8.24
C LYS A 400 17.38 23.32 -8.89
N PRO A 401 16.97 24.32 -8.11
CA PRO A 401 16.37 25.54 -8.64
C PRO A 401 17.39 26.37 -9.43
N THR A 402 16.96 26.89 -10.58
CA THR A 402 17.70 27.88 -11.39
C THR A 402 17.20 29.31 -11.16
N SER A 403 16.06 29.45 -10.48
CA SER A 403 15.49 30.71 -10.00
C SER A 403 15.00 30.56 -8.56
N LEU A 404 15.12 31.63 -7.77
CA LEU A 404 14.60 31.71 -6.39
C LEU A 404 13.41 32.66 -6.25
N ALA A 405 12.88 33.18 -7.36
CA ALA A 405 11.78 34.15 -7.36
C ALA A 405 10.40 33.51 -7.15
N GLY A 406 10.29 32.53 -6.25
CA GLY A 406 9.10 31.70 -6.05
C GLY A 406 9.03 30.48 -6.97
N GLY A 407 7.84 29.87 -7.02
CA GLY A 407 7.52 28.71 -7.86
C GLY A 407 6.97 27.53 -7.07
N THR A 408 6.01 26.82 -7.68
CA THR A 408 5.38 25.62 -7.08
C THR A 408 6.16 24.37 -7.49
N ILE A 409 6.60 23.57 -6.52
CA ILE A 409 7.31 22.31 -6.76
C ILE A 409 6.30 21.15 -6.80
N ILE A 410 5.38 21.07 -5.83
CA ILE A 410 4.31 20.07 -5.75
C ILE A 410 2.99 20.81 -5.55
N HIS A 411 2.09 20.70 -6.52
CA HIS A 411 0.72 21.20 -6.45
C HIS A 411 -0.26 20.03 -6.38
N LEU A 412 -1.10 19.97 -5.35
CA LEU A 412 -2.16 18.96 -5.23
C LEU A 412 -3.50 19.57 -5.61
N SER A 413 -4.22 18.96 -6.54
CA SER A 413 -5.51 19.45 -7.00
C SER A 413 -6.48 18.33 -7.35
N SER A 414 -7.76 18.62 -7.21
CA SER A 414 -8.86 17.72 -7.58
C SER A 414 -9.13 17.69 -9.08
N ARG A 415 -8.45 18.55 -9.84
CA ARG A 415 -8.56 18.74 -11.29
C ARG A 415 -7.16 18.80 -11.91
N THR A 416 -7.03 18.36 -13.15
CA THR A 416 -5.77 18.38 -13.91
C THR A 416 -5.38 19.77 -14.42
N ASP A 417 -6.28 20.75 -14.37
CA ASP A 417 -5.97 22.15 -14.70
C ASP A 417 -5.42 22.95 -13.49
N GLY A 418 -5.28 22.29 -12.34
CA GLY A 418 -4.73 22.86 -11.10
C GLY A 418 -5.66 23.82 -10.34
N ALA A 419 -6.87 24.09 -10.83
CA ALA A 419 -7.72 25.17 -10.31
C ALA A 419 -8.75 24.73 -9.25
N GLN A 420 -9.36 25.71 -8.58
CA GLN A 420 -10.55 25.52 -7.75
C GLN A 420 -11.66 26.56 -8.04
N ILE A 421 -12.68 26.12 -8.78
CA ILE A 421 -14.07 26.57 -8.62
C ILE A 421 -14.89 25.31 -8.37
N GLY A 422 -15.49 25.18 -7.17
CA GLY A 422 -16.20 23.96 -6.77
C GLY A 422 -15.33 22.70 -6.60
N GLY A 423 -14.00 22.85 -6.64
CA GLY A 423 -13.03 21.76 -6.46
C GLY A 423 -12.20 21.90 -5.18
N TRP A 424 -11.01 21.29 -5.14
CA TRP A 424 -10.04 21.39 -4.04
C TRP A 424 -8.63 21.54 -4.63
N CYS A 425 -7.82 22.48 -4.13
CA CYS A 425 -6.40 22.56 -4.49
C CYS A 425 -5.53 23.20 -3.40
N LEU A 426 -4.24 22.84 -3.38
CA LEU A 426 -3.24 23.35 -2.45
C LEU A 426 -1.81 23.19 -3.01
N PRO A 427 -0.95 24.22 -2.99
CA PRO A 427 0.48 24.05 -3.22
C PRO A 427 1.12 23.38 -1.99
N MET A 428 1.50 22.11 -2.08
CA MET A 428 2.03 21.35 -0.94
C MET A 428 3.53 21.57 -0.72
N MET A 429 4.25 21.97 -1.76
CA MET A 429 5.68 22.30 -1.70
C MET A 429 6.02 23.34 -2.75
N GLY A 430 6.86 24.31 -2.40
CA GLY A 430 7.32 25.35 -3.32
C GLY A 430 8.38 26.24 -2.73
N LEU A 431 8.63 27.37 -3.40
CA LEU A 431 9.50 28.42 -2.92
C LEU A 431 8.68 29.65 -2.50
N THR A 432 9.11 30.31 -1.43
CA THR A 432 8.62 31.65 -1.08
C THR A 432 9.19 32.70 -2.04
N SER A 433 8.72 33.95 -1.93
CA SER A 433 9.27 35.08 -2.70
C SER A 433 10.72 35.43 -2.37
N SER A 434 11.22 34.96 -1.22
CA SER A 434 12.63 35.06 -0.81
C SER A 434 13.46 33.83 -1.19
N GLY A 435 12.87 32.83 -1.87
CA GLY A 435 13.55 31.60 -2.26
C GLY A 435 13.68 30.56 -1.15
N GLN A 436 12.94 30.71 -0.05
CA GLN A 436 12.91 29.70 1.01
C GLN A 436 12.08 28.50 0.58
N ILE A 437 12.55 27.30 0.93
CA ILE A 437 11.80 26.06 0.72
C ILE A 437 10.61 26.10 1.66
N ALA A 438 9.39 26.00 1.15
CA ALA A 438 8.18 26.00 1.95
C ALA A 438 7.32 24.79 1.62
N ILE A 439 6.66 24.25 2.65
CA ILE A 439 5.64 23.22 2.51
C ILE A 439 4.35 23.70 3.16
N ASP A 440 3.25 23.15 2.70
CA ASP A 440 1.93 23.45 3.23
C ASP A 440 1.06 22.19 3.30
N SER A 441 0.07 22.24 4.17
CA SER A 441 -0.97 21.24 4.33
C SER A 441 -2.28 21.94 4.70
N TRP A 442 -3.40 21.21 4.65
CA TRP A 442 -4.72 21.79 4.89
C TRP A 442 -5.45 21.15 6.07
N ASN A 443 -6.00 21.95 6.97
CA ASN A 443 -6.86 21.51 8.07
C ASN A 443 -8.13 22.38 8.23
N SER A 444 -8.67 22.87 7.12
CA SER A 444 -9.62 24.02 7.02
C SER A 444 -8.95 25.40 7.10
N SER A 445 -7.64 25.41 7.32
CA SER A 445 -6.74 26.54 7.10
C SER A 445 -5.40 25.99 6.60
N ASN A 446 -4.54 26.87 6.08
CA ASN A 446 -3.17 26.50 5.75
C ASN A 446 -2.37 26.13 7.00
N VAL A 447 -1.49 25.14 6.88
CA VAL A 447 -0.56 24.68 7.92
C VAL A 447 0.88 24.79 7.38
N PRO A 448 1.42 26.01 7.24
CA PRO A 448 2.69 26.22 6.57
C PRO A 448 3.89 25.91 7.46
N LEU A 449 4.93 25.36 6.84
CA LEU A 449 6.29 25.32 7.40
C LEU A 449 7.26 25.94 6.39
N THR A 450 8.12 26.84 6.86
CA THR A 450 9.14 27.49 6.03
C THR A 450 10.55 27.08 6.46
N GLY A 451 11.32 26.68 5.46
CA GLY A 451 12.66 26.16 5.52
C GLY A 451 13.76 27.22 5.34
N PRO A 452 15.01 26.76 5.12
CA PRO A 452 16.10 27.63 4.69
C PRO A 452 15.88 28.12 3.27
N GLN A 453 16.64 29.14 2.87
CA GLN A 453 16.75 29.53 1.47
C GLN A 453 17.34 28.39 0.65
N ALA A 454 16.70 28.03 -0.47
CA ALA A 454 17.22 27.02 -1.37
C ALA A 454 18.52 27.54 -2.03
N PRO A 455 19.57 26.73 -2.14
CA PRO A 455 20.76 27.10 -2.89
C PRO A 455 20.49 27.02 -4.40
N LEU A 456 20.89 28.06 -5.14
CA LEU A 456 20.81 28.07 -6.61
C LEU A 456 21.72 27.01 -7.21
N ASN A 457 21.20 26.27 -8.19
CA ASN A 457 21.94 25.28 -8.98
C ASN A 457 22.62 24.18 -8.15
N ILE A 458 22.13 23.91 -6.93
CA ILE A 458 22.63 22.84 -6.06
C ILE A 458 21.47 21.90 -5.74
N TRP A 459 21.71 20.59 -5.89
CA TRP A 459 20.76 19.56 -5.52
C TRP A 459 20.46 19.62 -4.02
N THR A 460 19.20 19.76 -3.66
CA THR A 460 18.70 19.76 -2.30
C THR A 460 17.60 18.72 -2.17
N HIS A 461 17.71 17.81 -1.21
CA HIS A 461 16.66 16.84 -0.92
C HIS A 461 15.63 17.47 0.01
N VAL A 462 14.37 17.46 -0.39
CA VAL A 462 13.27 18.02 0.39
C VAL A 462 12.24 16.93 0.64
N VAL A 463 11.89 16.74 1.91
CA VAL A 463 10.85 15.78 2.29
C VAL A 463 9.82 16.47 3.17
N THR A 464 8.55 16.22 2.86
CA THR A 464 7.44 16.48 3.77
C THR A 464 6.84 15.16 4.22
N THR A 465 6.55 15.04 5.51
CA THR A 465 5.85 13.89 6.09
C THR A 465 4.69 14.38 6.93
N TYR A 466 3.58 13.67 6.89
CA TYR A 466 2.39 13.97 7.68
C TYR A 466 1.70 12.69 8.19
N SER A 467 1.24 12.74 9.44
CA SER A 467 0.21 11.86 9.96
C SER A 467 -0.72 12.60 10.92
N PRO A 468 -1.95 12.10 11.17
CA PRO A 468 -2.86 12.70 12.15
C PRO A 468 -2.27 12.81 13.55
N THR A 469 -1.39 11.88 13.91
CA THR A 469 -0.79 11.79 15.25
C THR A 469 0.48 12.61 15.40
N SER A 470 1.29 12.73 14.34
CA SER A 470 2.57 13.44 14.38
C SER A 470 2.49 14.87 13.87
N GLY A 471 1.46 15.22 13.09
CA GLY A 471 1.37 16.48 12.35
C GLY A 471 2.31 16.53 11.15
N LEU A 472 2.61 17.75 10.68
CA LEU A 472 3.42 18.01 9.49
C LEU A 472 4.89 18.19 9.86
N LYS A 473 5.82 17.65 9.06
CA LYS A 473 7.26 17.84 9.23
C LYS A 473 7.93 18.19 7.90
N LEU A 474 8.88 19.12 7.96
CA LEU A 474 9.78 19.49 6.86
C LEU A 474 11.17 18.96 7.15
N TYR A 475 11.76 18.21 6.22
CA TYR A 475 13.14 17.77 6.26
C TYR A 475 13.93 18.32 5.08
N ILE A 476 15.19 18.67 5.33
CA ILE A 476 16.14 19.15 4.32
C ILE A 476 17.39 18.29 4.42
N ASN A 477 17.81 17.70 3.30
CA ASN A 477 19.00 16.84 3.21
C ASN A 477 19.04 15.75 4.30
N GLY A 478 17.90 15.10 4.53
CA GLY A 478 17.76 14.00 5.49
C GLY A 478 17.56 14.44 6.94
N THR A 479 17.69 15.73 7.25
CA THR A 479 17.60 16.25 8.63
C THR A 479 16.27 16.97 8.85
N LEU A 480 15.62 16.74 10.00
CA LEU A 480 14.40 17.44 10.38
C LEU A 480 14.70 18.94 10.54
N TRP A 481 13.97 19.78 9.81
CA TRP A 481 14.09 21.23 9.89
C TRP A 481 13.06 21.84 10.84
N SER A 482 11.79 21.50 10.66
CA SER A 482 10.68 22.04 11.45
C SER A 482 9.46 21.13 11.42
N SER A 483 8.55 21.33 12.37
CA SER A 483 7.33 20.54 12.51
C SER A 483 6.17 21.33 13.13
N VAL A 484 4.94 20.94 12.80
CA VAL A 484 3.71 21.32 13.50
C VAL A 484 3.10 20.06 14.13
N GLY A 485 2.49 20.19 15.30
CA GLY A 485 1.84 19.07 16.00
C GLY A 485 0.60 18.51 15.30
N ALA A 486 -0.01 17.50 15.93
CA ALA A 486 -1.15 16.76 15.41
C ALA A 486 -2.32 17.63 14.89
N TYR A 487 -2.85 17.25 13.73
CA TYR A 487 -4.10 17.77 13.16
C TYR A 487 -4.67 16.75 12.17
N THR A 488 -5.93 16.91 11.78
CA THR A 488 -6.53 16.09 10.71
C THR A 488 -6.46 16.82 9.38
N PHE A 489 -5.73 16.26 8.41
CA PHE A 489 -5.69 16.74 7.03
C PHE A 489 -7.09 16.69 6.41
N ALA A 490 -7.55 17.81 5.89
CA ALA A 490 -8.84 17.94 5.21
C ALA A 490 -8.64 17.82 3.70
N ALA A 491 -8.91 16.63 3.16
CA ALA A 491 -8.69 16.26 1.78
C ALA A 491 -9.89 16.60 0.86
N GLY A 492 -9.67 16.52 -0.46
CA GLY A 492 -10.69 16.79 -1.47
C GLY A 492 -11.83 15.78 -1.56
N SER A 493 -11.77 14.65 -0.83
CA SER A 493 -12.77 13.57 -0.86
C SER A 493 -12.97 12.91 -2.23
N ILE A 494 -12.03 13.11 -3.16
CA ILE A 494 -11.99 12.52 -4.50
C ILE A 494 -10.55 12.15 -4.88
N PRO A 495 -10.31 11.32 -5.91
CA PRO A 495 -8.96 11.06 -6.39
C PRO A 495 -8.24 12.36 -6.78
N MET A 496 -7.00 12.52 -6.32
CA MET A 496 -6.25 13.75 -6.48
C MET A 496 -5.23 13.66 -7.62
N THR A 497 -4.76 14.82 -8.06
CA THR A 497 -3.67 14.99 -9.04
C THR A 497 -2.53 15.76 -8.40
N ILE A 498 -1.31 15.26 -8.53
CA ILE A 498 -0.10 16.05 -8.24
C ILE A 498 0.41 16.62 -9.56
N THR A 499 0.68 17.93 -9.59
CA THR A 499 1.43 18.62 -10.64
C THR A 499 2.78 19.04 -10.09
N LEU A 500 3.85 18.52 -10.67
CA LEU A 500 5.23 18.89 -10.38
C LEU A 500 5.63 20.10 -11.23
N GLY A 501 6.19 21.11 -10.60
CA GLY A 501 6.82 22.24 -11.29
C GLY A 501 5.91 23.42 -11.65
N ASN A 502 4.60 23.30 -11.48
CA ASN A 502 3.65 24.38 -11.78
C ASN A 502 2.34 24.20 -11.00
N SER A 503 1.65 25.31 -10.71
CA SER A 503 0.31 25.32 -10.10
C SER A 503 -0.84 25.52 -11.10
N LEU A 504 -0.54 25.73 -12.38
CA LEU A 504 -1.45 25.99 -13.48
C LEU A 504 -2.45 27.10 -13.12
N LEU A 505 -3.75 26.87 -13.33
CA LEU A 505 -4.81 27.81 -12.95
C LEU A 505 -4.97 27.96 -11.43
N GLY A 506 -4.32 27.11 -10.65
CA GLY A 506 -4.29 27.21 -9.20
C GLY A 506 -3.63 28.48 -8.68
N THR A 507 -2.70 29.06 -9.47
CA THR A 507 -1.95 30.29 -9.11
C THR A 507 -2.85 31.46 -8.73
N SER A 508 -4.06 31.54 -9.30
CA SER A 508 -5.02 32.62 -9.06
C SER A 508 -6.25 32.21 -8.25
N THR A 509 -6.36 30.92 -7.86
CA THR A 509 -7.60 30.37 -7.28
C THR A 509 -7.40 29.58 -5.99
N CYS A 510 -6.25 28.95 -5.80
CA CYS A 510 -5.98 28.14 -4.62
C CYS A 510 -5.58 29.00 -3.43
N ASN A 511 -5.90 28.53 -2.23
CA ASN A 511 -5.28 29.08 -1.03
C ASN A 511 -3.78 28.82 -1.10
N THR A 512 -3.01 29.84 -0.78
CA THR A 512 -1.57 29.74 -0.64
C THR A 512 -1.14 30.40 0.65
N ALA A 513 -0.27 29.72 1.39
CA ALA A 513 0.37 30.29 2.55
C ALA A 513 1.61 31.09 2.12
N THR A 514 2.80 30.65 2.52
CA THR A 514 4.05 31.34 2.22
C THR A 514 4.60 31.04 0.83
N ILE A 515 4.07 30.02 0.14
CA ILE A 515 4.51 29.62 -1.20
C ILE A 515 4.07 30.69 -2.21
N GLN A 516 5.04 31.25 -2.95
CA GLN A 516 4.74 32.07 -4.10
C GLN A 516 4.42 31.15 -5.28
N MET A 517 3.14 30.89 -5.49
CA MET A 517 2.67 29.98 -6.53
C MET A 517 3.08 30.44 -7.94
N GLY A 518 3.39 29.49 -8.80
CA GLY A 518 3.75 29.73 -10.19
C GLY A 518 4.65 28.62 -10.74
N GLN A 519 5.34 28.92 -11.84
CA GLN A 519 6.35 28.03 -12.42
C GLN A 519 7.56 27.92 -11.47
N PHE A 520 7.92 26.69 -11.09
CA PHE A 520 9.24 26.39 -10.58
C PHE A 520 10.23 26.27 -11.75
N TYR A 521 11.34 27.00 -11.68
CA TYR A 521 12.41 26.90 -12.67
C TYR A 521 13.58 26.13 -12.08
N GLY A 522 13.90 24.99 -12.69
CA GLY A 522 15.01 24.15 -12.27
C GLY A 522 14.86 22.71 -12.69
N SER A 523 15.70 21.85 -12.11
CA SER A 523 15.60 20.40 -12.30
C SER A 523 14.97 19.73 -11.08
N ILE A 524 14.24 18.64 -11.34
CA ILE A 524 13.68 17.75 -10.34
C ILE A 524 14.17 16.33 -10.63
N ASP A 525 14.50 15.61 -9.58
CA ASP A 525 14.91 14.21 -9.66
C ASP A 525 14.29 13.39 -8.52
N GLU A 526 14.20 12.08 -8.70
CA GLU A 526 13.89 11.12 -7.63
C GLU A 526 12.63 11.50 -6.84
N PHE A 527 11.48 11.57 -7.52
CA PHE A 527 10.21 11.97 -6.92
C PHE A 527 9.44 10.78 -6.36
N TYR A 528 9.13 10.82 -5.07
CA TYR A 528 8.38 9.78 -4.36
C TYR A 528 7.09 10.32 -3.75
N VAL A 529 6.04 9.49 -3.80
CA VAL A 529 4.80 9.67 -3.04
C VAL A 529 4.57 8.43 -2.18
N TYR A 530 4.50 8.61 -0.87
CA TYR A 530 4.15 7.54 0.06
C TYR A 530 2.77 7.79 0.69
N ALA A 531 2.01 6.72 0.86
CA ALA A 531 0.72 6.69 1.54
C ALA A 531 0.85 6.51 3.07
N ARG A 532 1.93 7.03 3.65
CA ARG A 532 2.24 6.99 5.07
C ARG A 532 3.22 8.08 5.46
N GLU A 533 3.37 8.29 6.76
CA GLU A 533 4.49 9.05 7.33
C GLU A 533 5.78 8.22 7.17
N LEU A 534 6.84 8.82 6.62
CA LEU A 534 8.18 8.26 6.64
C LEU A 534 8.83 8.52 8.00
N THR A 535 9.58 7.53 8.48
CA THR A 535 10.45 7.66 9.66
C THR A 535 11.67 8.51 9.34
N THR A 536 12.31 9.09 10.35
CA THR A 536 13.55 9.87 10.17
C THR A 536 14.67 9.05 9.53
N SER A 537 14.78 7.75 9.84
CA SER A 537 15.74 6.84 9.20
C SER A 537 15.47 6.69 7.71
N GLU A 538 14.21 6.52 7.29
CA GLU A 538 13.85 6.40 5.87
C GLU A 538 14.13 7.70 5.11
N VAL A 539 13.81 8.85 5.72
CA VAL A 539 14.14 10.17 5.15
C VAL A 539 15.65 10.37 4.99
N THR A 540 16.43 9.90 5.97
CA THR A 540 17.90 9.95 5.91
C THR A 540 18.45 9.05 4.82
N SER A 541 17.91 7.85 4.65
CA SER A 541 18.31 6.93 3.57
C SER A 541 18.03 7.52 2.19
N LEU A 542 16.84 8.11 1.97
CA LEU A 542 16.51 8.77 0.69
C LEU A 542 17.40 9.98 0.37
N ALA A 543 17.94 10.65 1.40
CA ALA A 543 18.87 11.76 1.22
C ALA A 543 20.30 11.32 0.88
N ASN A 544 20.63 10.04 1.07
CA ASN A 544 21.95 9.47 0.81
C ASN A 544 21.84 8.27 -0.15
N PRO A 545 21.30 8.49 -1.37
CA PRO A 545 21.08 7.43 -2.34
C PRO A 545 22.36 6.92 -3.00
#